data_AF-A0A7X3R5A1-F1
#
_entry.id   AF-A0A7X3R5A1-F1
#
_cell.length_a   1.000
_cell.length_b   1.000
_cell.length_c   1.000
_cell.angle_alpha   90.00
_cell.angle_beta   90.00
_cell.angle_gamma   90.00
#
_symmetry.space_group_name_H-M   'P 1'
#
loop_
_entity.id
_entity.type
_entity.pdbx_description
1 polymer ?
#
loop_
_entity_poly.entity_id
_entity_poly.type
_entity_poly.pdbx_seq_one_letter_code
_entity_poly.pdbx_strand_id
1 'polypeptide(L)'
;MAAEPSPPATDSELSRLRALFEREVESGAANNEVNAGLDTLLIRMVEEGVIPRRHPLYERILGLQRGGGYRGLNPEGRRRWLERAIAATGPDPGSSSKRAATGTRKRPLAPDDPVTRLPGIGKSAAERFEKLGVTTAGDAALLFPRRFRDFTDVRRISDLEPDGLPKTVVGTILKSGQLRYGRRVRGSEAVIADDSGSLRLVWFNMPWVHRALKEGEEFAVSGTVTVYRGRLQMANPPEYEPFDSNLMRPGRLLPIYPGTQGLGQRTIRRAVGEAVNQLADRLPDTVPGWLAKEEGLDPFGECVQAYHAPESLAEVEHARNRLALGEFLAIQVAVLQRRAAWQHDQHAAELDFSPRLGPYLD
;
A
#
# COMPACT_ATOMS: atom_id res chain seq x y z
N MET A 1 -8.57 -64.64 1.29
CA MET A 1 -8.29 -63.90 2.55
C MET A 1 -7.38 -62.73 2.22
N ALA A 2 -7.96 -61.57 1.90
CA ALA A 2 -7.23 -60.33 1.71
C ALA A 2 -7.66 -59.39 2.84
N ALA A 3 -6.71 -58.99 3.68
CA ALA A 3 -6.94 -58.06 4.77
C ALA A 3 -7.24 -56.67 4.18
N GLU A 4 -8.33 -56.06 4.63
CA GLU A 4 -8.71 -54.69 4.27
C GLU A 4 -7.60 -53.70 4.69
N PRO A 5 -7.24 -52.72 3.85
CA PRO A 5 -6.27 -51.71 4.22
C PRO A 5 -6.87 -50.79 5.30
N SER A 6 -6.19 -50.72 6.46
CA SER A 6 -6.54 -49.81 7.56
C SER A 6 -6.63 -48.35 7.09
N PRO A 7 -7.55 -47.55 7.66
CA PRO A 7 -7.78 -46.17 7.26
C PRO A 7 -6.53 -45.29 7.47
N PRO A 8 -6.31 -44.27 6.62
CA PRO A 8 -5.18 -43.36 6.76
C PRO A 8 -5.29 -42.55 8.07
N ALA A 9 -4.13 -42.25 8.66
CA ALA A 9 -3.96 -41.40 9.84
C ALA A 9 -4.91 -40.19 9.79
N THR A 10 -5.74 -40.02 10.82
CA THR A 10 -6.50 -38.77 10.94
C THR A 10 -5.52 -37.66 11.36
N ASP A 11 -5.61 -36.46 10.77
CA ASP A 11 -4.80 -35.28 11.13
C ASP A 11 -4.77 -35.01 12.66
N SER A 12 -5.79 -35.50 13.37
CA SER A 12 -5.91 -35.48 14.83
C SER A 12 -4.81 -36.27 15.55
N GLU A 13 -4.41 -37.44 15.04
CA GLU A 13 -3.42 -38.33 15.69
C GLU A 13 -1.99 -37.83 15.48
N LEU A 14 -1.67 -37.32 14.28
CA LEU A 14 -0.37 -36.68 14.02
C LEU A 14 -0.21 -35.38 14.82
N SER A 15 -1.30 -34.63 15.03
CA SER A 15 -1.30 -33.43 15.88
C SER A 15 -1.09 -33.79 17.36
N ARG A 16 -1.71 -34.86 17.86
CA ARG A 16 -1.47 -35.37 19.23
C ARG A 16 -0.03 -35.85 19.43
N LEU A 17 0.53 -36.53 18.44
CA LEU A 17 1.92 -37.00 18.46
C LEU A 17 2.91 -35.82 18.46
N ARG A 18 2.61 -34.77 17.69
CA ARG A 18 3.40 -33.53 17.70
C ARG A 18 3.41 -32.85 19.07
N ALA A 19 2.24 -32.68 19.69
CA ALA A 19 2.14 -32.08 21.02
C ALA A 19 2.86 -32.91 22.11
N LEU A 20 2.96 -34.23 21.92
CA LEU A 20 3.77 -35.09 22.78
C LEU A 20 5.28 -34.81 22.60
N PHE A 21 5.77 -34.72 21.36
CA PHE A 21 7.17 -34.42 21.09
C PHE A 21 7.58 -33.04 21.60
N GLU A 22 6.73 -32.03 21.45
CA GLU A 22 6.99 -30.66 21.93
C GLU A 22 7.15 -30.64 23.46
N ARG A 23 6.26 -31.33 24.20
CA ARG A 23 6.38 -31.48 25.66
C ARG A 23 7.63 -32.23 26.09
N GLU A 24 8.02 -33.26 25.36
CA GLU A 24 9.24 -34.03 25.64
C GLU A 24 10.51 -33.21 25.38
N VAL A 25 10.50 -32.26 24.43
CA VAL A 25 11.61 -31.29 24.27
C VAL A 25 11.66 -30.33 25.45
N GLU A 26 10.51 -29.80 25.89
CA GLU A 26 10.42 -28.87 27.02
C GLU A 26 10.87 -29.50 28.35
N SER A 27 10.58 -30.78 28.57
CA SER A 27 11.02 -31.54 29.75
C SER A 27 12.48 -32.02 29.68
N GLY A 28 13.23 -31.60 28.66
CA GLY A 28 14.66 -31.88 28.52
C GLY A 28 15.00 -33.23 27.86
N ALA A 29 14.06 -33.84 27.15
CA ALA A 29 14.19 -35.13 26.44
C ALA A 29 14.54 -36.31 27.37
N ALA A 30 13.95 -36.33 28.57
CA ALA A 30 14.22 -37.30 29.62
C ALA A 30 13.65 -38.71 29.35
N ASN A 31 12.74 -38.85 28.38
CA ASN A 31 11.92 -40.02 28.07
C ASN A 31 10.96 -40.40 29.21
N ASN A 32 10.25 -39.42 29.77
CA ASN A 32 9.37 -39.60 30.93
C ASN A 32 7.88 -39.35 30.65
N GLU A 33 7.50 -38.77 29.50
CA GLU A 33 6.10 -38.40 29.22
C GLU A 33 5.20 -39.59 28.84
N VAL A 34 5.80 -40.74 28.50
CA VAL A 34 5.06 -41.96 28.10
C VAL A 34 5.42 -43.11 29.05
N ASN A 35 4.44 -43.62 29.81
CA ASN A 35 4.62 -44.70 30.78
C ASN A 35 5.24 -45.99 30.20
N ALA A 36 5.10 -46.25 28.89
CA ALA A 36 5.69 -47.38 28.19
C ALA A 36 6.98 -47.04 27.40
N GLY A 37 7.44 -45.78 27.45
CA GLY A 37 8.53 -45.24 26.64
C GLY A 37 8.12 -44.86 25.22
N LEU A 38 8.76 -43.81 24.67
CA LEU A 38 8.45 -43.28 23.35
C LEU A 38 8.69 -44.29 22.22
N ASP A 39 9.69 -45.16 22.37
CA ASP A 39 10.01 -46.21 21.40
C ASP A 39 8.85 -47.18 21.16
N THR A 40 8.23 -47.66 22.25
CA THR A 40 7.12 -48.62 22.21
C THR A 40 5.91 -48.00 21.52
N LEU A 41 5.63 -46.72 21.78
CA LEU A 41 4.54 -45.99 21.15
C LEU A 41 4.77 -45.85 19.63
N LEU A 42 5.98 -45.47 19.21
CA LEU A 42 6.30 -45.27 17.80
C LEU A 42 6.31 -46.56 16.99
N ILE A 43 6.79 -47.67 17.57
CA ILE A 43 6.71 -49.01 16.97
C ILE A 43 5.24 -49.36 16.72
N ARG A 44 4.41 -49.25 17.77
CA ARG A 44 3.00 -49.58 17.71
C ARG A 44 2.25 -48.78 16.66
N MET A 45 2.49 -47.46 16.57
CA MET A 45 1.85 -46.60 15.57
C MET A 45 2.26 -46.92 14.13
N VAL A 46 3.48 -47.44 13.92
CA VAL A 46 3.94 -47.92 12.61
C VAL A 46 3.31 -49.26 12.25
N GLU A 47 3.18 -50.18 13.22
CA GLU A 47 2.56 -51.50 13.04
C GLU A 47 1.04 -51.40 12.81
N GLU A 48 0.36 -50.52 13.55
CA GLU A 48 -1.08 -50.23 13.41
C GLU A 48 -1.39 -49.41 12.14
N GLY A 49 -0.38 -48.99 11.37
CA GLY A 49 -0.55 -48.25 10.12
C GLY A 49 -0.96 -46.78 10.30
N VAL A 50 -0.92 -46.27 11.53
CA VAL A 50 -1.24 -44.88 11.88
C VAL A 50 -0.25 -43.91 11.25
N ILE A 51 1.00 -44.31 11.00
CA ILE A 51 1.96 -43.49 10.25
C ILE A 51 2.12 -44.08 8.84
N PRO A 52 1.63 -43.41 7.78
CA PRO A 52 1.72 -43.93 6.42
C PRO A 52 3.17 -44.11 5.99
N ARG A 53 3.47 -45.18 5.23
CA ARG A 53 4.83 -45.44 4.69
C ARG A 53 5.43 -44.29 3.88
N ARG A 54 4.58 -43.45 3.28
CA ARG A 54 4.98 -42.28 2.49
C ARG A 54 5.24 -41.03 3.34
N HIS A 55 4.91 -41.05 4.63
CA HIS A 55 5.06 -39.91 5.50
C HIS A 55 6.54 -39.76 5.91
N PRO A 56 7.12 -38.53 5.93
CA PRO A 56 8.53 -38.32 6.25
C PRO A 56 8.96 -38.85 7.62
N LEU A 57 7.99 -39.00 8.53
CA LEU A 57 8.21 -39.52 9.88
C LEU A 57 8.42 -41.04 9.92
N TYR A 58 7.91 -41.79 8.92
CA TYR A 58 8.00 -43.25 8.86
C TYR A 58 9.45 -43.74 8.77
N GLU A 59 10.22 -43.23 7.81
CA GLU A 59 11.64 -43.57 7.62
C GLU A 59 12.50 -43.17 8.83
N ARG A 60 12.10 -42.09 9.53
CA ARG A 60 12.81 -41.62 10.73
C ARG A 60 12.61 -42.54 11.92
N ILE A 61 11.41 -43.10 12.10
CA ILE A 61 11.15 -44.10 13.14
C ILE A 61 11.93 -45.39 12.83
N LEU A 62 11.94 -45.85 11.58
CA LEU A 62 12.72 -47.03 11.19
C LEU A 62 14.22 -46.84 11.40
N GLY A 63 14.75 -45.65 11.08
CA GLY A 63 16.14 -45.29 11.35
C GLY A 63 16.47 -45.26 12.85
N LEU A 64 15.53 -44.81 13.68
CA LEU A 64 15.68 -44.81 15.14
C LEU A 64 15.73 -46.23 15.71
N GLN A 65 14.88 -47.14 15.22
CA GLN A 65 14.84 -48.54 15.65
C GLN A 65 16.13 -49.29 15.28
N ARG A 66 16.71 -49.01 14.10
CA ARG A 66 18.00 -49.59 13.69
C ARG A 66 19.19 -49.09 14.53
N GLY A 67 19.05 -47.93 15.17
CA GLY A 67 20.09 -47.27 15.97
C GLY A 67 20.03 -47.51 17.48
N GLY A 68 19.28 -48.50 17.96
CA GLY A 68 19.15 -48.81 19.40
C GLY A 68 18.03 -48.06 20.12
N GLY A 69 17.12 -47.42 19.38
CA GLY A 69 15.93 -46.74 19.93
C GLY A 69 16.21 -45.36 20.52
N TYR A 70 15.15 -44.59 20.70
CA TYR A 70 15.12 -43.28 21.36
C TYR A 70 15.75 -43.33 22.76
N ARG A 71 15.48 -44.40 23.52
CA ARG A 71 16.07 -44.60 24.84
C ARG A 71 17.60 -44.77 24.78
N GLY A 72 18.14 -45.30 23.68
CA GLY A 72 19.58 -45.48 23.47
C GLY A 72 20.34 -44.20 23.13
N LEU A 73 19.65 -43.13 22.76
CA LEU A 73 20.26 -41.83 22.45
C LEU A 73 20.60 -41.05 23.73
N ASN A 74 21.71 -40.31 23.71
CA ASN A 74 22.01 -39.33 24.74
C ASN A 74 21.02 -38.14 24.71
N PRO A 75 20.89 -37.34 25.77
CA PRO A 75 19.88 -36.28 25.86
C PRO A 75 19.90 -35.28 24.68
N GLU A 76 21.08 -34.92 24.18
CA GLU A 76 21.22 -34.06 23.00
C GLU A 76 20.83 -34.75 21.69
N GLY A 77 21.08 -36.05 21.57
CA GLY A 77 20.66 -36.87 20.45
C GLY A 77 19.15 -37.04 20.39
N ARG A 78 18.52 -37.22 21.56
CA ARG A 78 17.05 -37.25 21.70
C ARG A 78 16.41 -35.93 21.30
N ARG A 79 16.93 -34.80 21.80
CA ARG A 79 16.45 -33.46 21.42
C ARG A 79 16.52 -33.22 19.92
N ARG A 80 17.67 -33.49 19.29
CA ARG A 80 17.86 -33.37 17.84
C ARG A 80 16.97 -34.31 17.04
N TRP A 81 16.61 -35.46 17.60
CA TRP A 81 15.67 -36.37 16.95
C TRP A 81 14.24 -35.82 17.02
N LEU A 82 13.79 -35.36 18.19
CA LEU A 82 12.46 -34.77 18.40
C LEU A 82 12.23 -33.52 17.54
N GLU A 83 13.18 -32.59 17.50
CA GLU A 83 13.07 -31.37 16.66
C GLU A 83 12.84 -31.71 15.19
N ARG A 84 13.54 -32.74 14.69
CA ARG A 84 13.39 -33.22 13.32
C ARG A 84 12.10 -34.02 13.10
N ALA A 85 11.58 -34.69 14.13
CA ALA A 85 10.31 -35.38 14.09
C ALA A 85 9.13 -34.39 14.10
N ILE A 86 9.20 -33.31 14.89
CA ILE A 86 8.23 -32.20 14.91
C ILE A 86 8.20 -31.49 13.55
N ALA A 87 9.36 -31.25 12.94
CA ALA A 87 9.44 -30.70 11.58
C ALA A 87 8.78 -31.62 10.53
N ALA A 88 8.76 -32.93 10.78
CA ALA A 88 8.15 -33.92 9.90
C ALA A 88 6.65 -34.14 10.16
N THR A 89 6.11 -33.79 11.34
CA THR A 89 4.65 -33.78 11.63
C THR A 89 3.97 -32.45 11.30
N GLY A 90 4.73 -31.42 10.96
CA GLY A 90 4.20 -30.19 10.39
C GLY A 90 3.56 -30.44 9.01
N PRO A 91 2.59 -29.61 8.60
CA PRO A 91 1.98 -29.74 7.27
C PRO A 91 3.08 -29.74 6.21
N ASP A 92 3.09 -30.78 5.39
CA ASP A 92 4.10 -31.03 4.35
C ASP A 92 4.29 -29.75 3.50
N PRO A 93 5.46 -29.08 3.54
CA PRO A 93 5.72 -27.92 2.69
C PRO A 93 5.70 -28.28 1.19
N GLY A 94 5.58 -29.56 0.84
CA GLY A 94 5.45 -30.07 -0.52
C GLY A 94 4.03 -30.19 -1.10
N SER A 95 2.95 -30.14 -0.30
CA SER A 95 1.58 -30.36 -0.82
C SER A 95 0.87 -29.09 -1.33
N SER A 96 1.50 -27.92 -1.25
CA SER A 96 1.05 -26.67 -1.90
C SER A 96 1.91 -26.25 -3.10
N SER A 97 2.79 -27.14 -3.57
CA SER A 97 3.67 -26.91 -4.73
C SER A 97 3.05 -27.40 -6.05
N LYS A 98 1.86 -26.90 -6.39
CA LYS A 98 1.42 -26.72 -7.79
C LYS A 98 0.74 -25.35 -7.93
N ARG A 99 1.52 -24.30 -7.68
CA ARG A 99 1.44 -22.93 -8.28
C ARG A 99 2.35 -21.93 -7.56
N ALA A 100 3.57 -22.31 -7.18
CA ALA A 100 4.61 -21.35 -6.87
C ALA A 100 5.44 -21.16 -8.14
N ALA A 101 5.06 -20.19 -8.96
CA ALA A 101 5.89 -19.71 -10.05
C ALA A 101 7.27 -19.34 -9.49
N THR A 102 8.31 -19.76 -10.20
CA THR A 102 9.69 -19.30 -10.09
C THR A 102 9.75 -17.87 -9.55
N GLY A 103 10.21 -17.71 -8.31
CA GLY A 103 10.49 -16.41 -7.73
C GLY A 103 11.70 -15.80 -8.42
N THR A 104 11.50 -15.24 -9.62
CA THR A 104 12.39 -14.24 -10.17
C THR A 104 12.54 -13.16 -9.11
N ARG A 105 13.76 -12.90 -8.63
CA ARG A 105 14.06 -11.63 -7.96
C ARG A 105 13.56 -10.54 -8.91
N LYS A 106 12.43 -9.89 -8.58
CA LYS A 106 11.85 -8.86 -9.45
C LYS A 106 12.93 -7.79 -9.63
N ARG A 107 13.36 -7.56 -10.87
CA ARG A 107 14.25 -6.46 -11.23
C ARG A 107 13.69 -5.16 -10.64
N PRO A 108 14.52 -4.22 -10.16
CA PRO A 108 14.05 -2.92 -9.70
C PRO A 108 13.11 -2.28 -10.71
N LEU A 109 12.09 -1.58 -10.22
CA LEU A 109 11.17 -0.85 -11.08
C LEU A 109 11.97 0.15 -11.95
N ALA A 110 11.64 0.20 -13.23
CA ALA A 110 12.17 1.15 -14.20
C ALA A 110 11.06 2.09 -14.66
N PRO A 111 11.36 3.32 -15.11
CA PRO A 111 10.35 4.27 -15.57
C PRO A 111 9.43 3.70 -16.66
N ASP A 112 9.98 2.99 -17.63
CA ASP A 112 9.23 2.43 -18.78
C ASP A 112 8.46 1.15 -18.45
N ASP A 113 8.58 0.63 -17.21
CA ASP A 113 7.82 -0.55 -16.81
C ASP A 113 6.31 -0.25 -16.86
N PRO A 114 5.47 -1.22 -17.27
CA PRO A 114 4.03 -1.00 -17.32
C PRO A 114 3.46 -0.77 -15.92
N VAL A 115 2.42 0.06 -15.83
CA VAL A 115 1.74 0.42 -14.58
C VAL A 115 1.24 -0.81 -13.80
N THR A 116 0.98 -1.93 -14.46
CA THR A 116 0.62 -3.22 -13.84
C THR A 116 1.70 -3.81 -12.92
N ARG A 117 2.95 -3.35 -13.01
CA ARG A 117 4.01 -3.76 -12.08
C ARG A 117 3.86 -3.14 -10.70
N LEU A 118 3.12 -2.04 -10.57
CA LEU A 118 2.83 -1.40 -9.29
C LEU A 118 1.82 -2.23 -8.47
N PRO A 119 1.91 -2.19 -7.13
CA PRO A 119 1.09 -3.02 -6.26
C PRO A 119 -0.39 -2.65 -6.34
N GLY A 120 -1.25 -3.67 -6.44
CA GLY A 120 -2.70 -3.49 -6.46
C GLY A 120 -3.27 -3.07 -7.82
N ILE A 121 -2.45 -3.04 -8.88
CA ILE A 121 -2.89 -2.70 -10.23
C ILE A 121 -3.02 -3.96 -11.08
N GLY A 122 -4.23 -4.53 -11.10
CA GLY A 122 -4.60 -5.58 -12.05
C GLY A 122 -4.95 -5.01 -13.43
N LYS A 123 -5.23 -5.89 -14.40
CA LYS A 123 -5.59 -5.51 -15.79
C LYS A 123 -6.67 -4.44 -15.86
N SER A 124 -7.77 -4.63 -15.14
CA SER A 124 -8.88 -3.66 -15.14
C SER A 124 -8.51 -2.31 -14.49
N ALA A 125 -7.59 -2.29 -13.54
CA ALA A 125 -7.11 -1.02 -12.97
C ALA A 125 -6.17 -0.31 -13.96
N ALA A 126 -5.30 -1.06 -14.65
CA ALA A 126 -4.42 -0.53 -15.68
C ALA A 126 -5.19 0.12 -16.84
N GLU A 127 -6.27 -0.52 -17.34
CA GLU A 127 -7.17 0.07 -18.35
C GLU A 127 -7.80 1.40 -17.90
N ARG A 128 -7.96 1.61 -16.58
CA ARG A 128 -8.47 2.87 -16.01
C ARG A 128 -7.37 3.92 -15.84
N PHE A 129 -6.15 3.50 -15.52
CA PHE A 129 -4.98 4.39 -15.51
C PHE A 129 -4.62 4.87 -16.91
N GLU A 130 -4.77 4.03 -17.93
CA GLU A 130 -4.55 4.40 -19.33
C GLU A 130 -5.50 5.55 -19.76
N LYS A 131 -6.75 5.55 -19.27
CA LYS A 131 -7.69 6.67 -19.48
C LYS A 131 -7.26 7.99 -18.81
N LEU A 132 -6.34 7.93 -17.85
CA LEU A 132 -5.69 9.10 -17.25
C LEU A 132 -4.39 9.49 -17.99
N GLY A 133 -4.04 8.79 -19.07
CA GLY A 133 -2.75 8.94 -19.75
C GLY A 133 -1.59 8.28 -19.00
N VAL A 134 -1.87 7.40 -18.04
CA VAL A 134 -0.85 6.73 -17.22
C VAL A 134 -0.71 5.28 -17.67
N THR A 135 0.37 5.00 -18.39
CA THR A 135 0.65 3.66 -18.96
C THR A 135 1.85 3.00 -18.32
N THR A 136 2.83 3.79 -17.90
CA THR A 136 4.09 3.35 -17.29
C THR A 136 4.18 3.72 -15.80
N ALA A 137 5.17 3.16 -15.11
CA ALA A 137 5.49 3.52 -13.74
C ALA A 137 6.06 4.95 -13.64
N GLY A 138 6.79 5.41 -14.67
CA GLY A 138 7.24 6.79 -14.79
C GLY A 138 6.06 7.76 -14.91
N ASP A 139 5.07 7.44 -15.76
CA ASP A 139 3.84 8.23 -15.89
C ASP A 139 3.11 8.34 -14.55
N ALA A 140 3.08 7.24 -13.78
CA ALA A 140 2.45 7.24 -12.46
C ALA A 140 3.22 8.12 -11.46
N ALA A 141 4.55 8.11 -11.50
CA ALA A 141 5.38 8.98 -10.67
C ALA A 141 5.28 10.46 -11.05
N LEU A 142 4.91 10.76 -12.29
CA LEU A 142 4.67 12.14 -12.80
C LEU A 142 3.17 12.51 -12.81
N LEU A 143 2.28 11.66 -12.27
CA LEU A 143 0.86 11.99 -12.12
C LEU A 143 0.68 12.91 -10.92
N PHE A 144 0.89 14.21 -11.09
CA PHE A 144 0.84 15.16 -9.98
C PHE A 144 -0.57 15.36 -9.38
N PRO A 145 -0.69 15.60 -8.06
CA PRO A 145 -1.96 15.97 -7.42
C PRO A 145 -2.47 17.33 -7.90
N ARG A 146 -3.80 17.46 -7.99
CA ARG A 146 -4.50 18.70 -8.38
C ARG A 146 -4.73 19.66 -7.21
N ARG A 147 -4.84 19.11 -6.00
CA ARG A 147 -5.05 19.84 -4.75
C ARG A 147 -4.68 18.96 -3.56
N PHE A 148 -4.58 19.58 -2.39
CA PHE A 148 -4.33 18.88 -1.13
C PHE A 148 -5.49 19.15 -0.16
N ARG A 149 -5.89 18.13 0.60
CA ARG A 149 -6.78 18.31 1.75
C ARG A 149 -5.93 18.50 2.99
N ASP A 150 -6.29 19.48 3.80
CA ASP A 150 -5.52 19.79 4.99
C ASP A 150 -6.00 18.99 6.20
N PHE A 151 -5.13 18.08 6.65
CA PHE A 151 -5.29 17.29 7.87
C PHE A 151 -4.10 17.49 8.83
N THR A 152 -3.42 18.64 8.78
CA THR A 152 -2.17 18.92 9.49
C THR A 152 -2.34 19.19 10.99
N ASP A 153 -3.33 20.00 11.38
CA ASP A 153 -3.57 20.35 12.80
C ASP A 153 -4.40 19.27 13.52
N VAL A 154 -3.77 18.13 13.82
CA VAL A 154 -4.44 17.02 14.53
C VAL A 154 -4.51 17.32 16.03
N ARG A 155 -5.72 17.23 16.59
CA ARG A 155 -6.02 17.43 18.01
C ARG A 155 -6.83 16.26 18.56
N ARG A 156 -6.62 15.97 19.85
CA ARG A 156 -7.56 15.14 20.60
C ARG A 156 -8.86 15.90 20.79
N ILE A 157 -9.98 15.18 20.86
CA ILE A 157 -11.29 15.80 21.05
C ILE A 157 -11.36 16.64 22.33
N SER A 158 -10.69 16.19 23.39
CA SER A 158 -10.58 16.94 24.66
C SER A 158 -9.82 18.27 24.56
N ASP A 159 -8.91 18.41 23.59
CA ASP A 159 -8.07 19.61 23.39
C ASP A 159 -8.69 20.60 22.38
N LEU A 160 -9.93 20.35 21.94
CA LEU A 160 -10.57 21.20 20.94
C LEU A 160 -11.06 22.51 21.55
N GLU A 161 -10.64 23.60 20.93
CA GLU A 161 -11.08 24.95 21.25
C GLU A 161 -11.85 25.56 20.06
N PRO A 162 -12.94 26.31 20.29
CA PRO A 162 -13.67 27.01 19.25
C PRO A 162 -12.95 28.33 18.88
N ASP A 163 -11.72 28.24 18.37
CA ASP A 163 -10.86 29.36 17.99
C ASP A 163 -11.12 29.92 16.58
N GLY A 164 -12.04 29.29 15.84
CA GLY A 164 -12.38 29.65 14.46
C GLY A 164 -11.44 29.06 13.40
N LEU A 165 -10.36 28.40 13.80
CA LEU A 165 -9.42 27.74 12.90
C LEU A 165 -9.87 26.28 12.63
N PRO A 166 -9.55 25.72 11.45
CA PRO A 166 -9.82 24.32 11.16
C PRO A 166 -8.92 23.43 12.02
N LYS A 167 -9.54 22.46 12.71
CA LYS A 167 -8.84 21.41 13.48
C LYS A 167 -9.19 20.05 12.88
N THR A 168 -8.23 19.13 12.94
CA THR A 168 -8.41 17.75 12.52
C THR A 168 -8.58 16.84 13.73
N VAL A 169 -9.60 15.99 13.69
CA VAL A 169 -9.82 14.92 14.66
C VAL A 169 -9.75 13.57 13.96
N VAL A 170 -9.14 12.60 14.62
CA VAL A 170 -9.11 11.20 14.16
C VAL A 170 -9.79 10.36 15.23
N GLY A 171 -10.78 9.58 14.83
CA GLY A 171 -11.53 8.73 15.76
C GLY A 171 -12.57 7.85 15.09
N THR A 172 -13.21 7.02 15.88
CA THR A 172 -14.21 6.05 15.45
C THR A 172 -15.58 6.70 15.37
N ILE A 173 -16.29 6.47 14.27
CA ILE A 173 -17.69 6.88 14.14
C ILE A 173 -18.56 5.97 15.03
N LEU A 174 -19.12 6.53 16.10
CA LEU A 174 -20.00 5.80 17.01
C LEU A 174 -21.43 5.69 16.49
N LYS A 175 -21.89 6.74 15.81
CA LYS A 175 -23.25 6.82 15.28
C LYS A 175 -23.26 7.69 14.04
N SER A 176 -24.05 7.31 13.03
CA SER A 176 -24.23 8.06 11.79
C SER A 176 -25.67 7.99 11.33
N GLY A 177 -26.26 9.13 10.93
CA GLY A 177 -27.67 9.17 10.54
C GLY A 177 -28.08 10.41 9.79
N GLN A 178 -29.33 10.40 9.31
CA GLN A 178 -29.93 11.58 8.71
C GLN A 178 -30.37 12.57 9.78
N LEU A 179 -29.94 13.81 9.62
CA LEU A 179 -30.44 14.93 10.42
C LEU A 179 -31.65 15.56 9.70
N ARG A 180 -32.72 15.82 10.45
CA ARG A 180 -33.83 16.66 10.00
C ARG A 180 -34.01 17.83 10.94
N TYR A 181 -33.87 19.05 10.43
CA TYR A 181 -34.14 20.27 11.18
C TYR A 181 -35.37 20.96 10.59
N GLY A 182 -36.49 20.85 11.29
CA GLY A 182 -37.80 21.28 10.79
C GLY A 182 -38.23 20.55 9.51
N ARG A 183 -39.08 21.19 8.69
CA ARG A 183 -39.60 20.63 7.44
C ARG A 183 -38.65 20.74 6.24
N ARG A 184 -37.74 21.72 6.24
CA ARG A 184 -36.95 22.10 5.04
C ARG A 184 -35.49 21.65 5.06
N VAL A 185 -34.84 21.62 6.22
CA VAL A 185 -33.40 21.30 6.28
C VAL A 185 -33.22 19.80 6.49
N ARG A 186 -32.56 19.16 5.52
CA ARG A 186 -32.11 17.77 5.61
C ARG A 186 -30.60 17.76 5.60
N GLY A 187 -30.00 16.95 6.46
CA GLY A 187 -28.56 16.85 6.58
C GLY A 187 -28.15 15.45 7.00
N SER A 188 -26.88 15.33 7.34
CA SER A 188 -26.32 14.16 8.01
C SER A 188 -25.77 14.59 9.35
N GLU A 189 -25.87 13.73 10.35
CA GLU A 189 -25.15 13.88 11.61
C GLU A 189 -24.37 12.61 11.92
N ALA A 190 -23.23 12.79 12.57
CA ALA A 190 -22.45 11.69 13.10
C ALA A 190 -21.84 12.07 14.45
N VAL A 191 -21.48 11.07 15.23
CA VAL A 191 -20.69 11.22 16.45
C VAL A 191 -19.37 10.51 16.23
N ILE A 192 -18.27 11.26 16.29
CA ILE A 192 -16.92 10.70 16.27
C ILE A 192 -16.39 10.67 17.71
N ALA A 193 -15.65 9.63 18.07
CA ALA A 193 -15.04 9.51 19.38
C ALA A 193 -13.60 9.00 19.28
N ASP A 194 -12.75 9.51 20.16
CA ASP A 194 -11.38 9.06 20.38
C ASP A 194 -11.24 8.57 21.83
N ASP A 195 -10.00 8.36 22.29
CA ASP A 195 -9.69 7.98 23.66
C ASP A 195 -10.02 9.07 24.70
N SER A 196 -10.21 10.32 24.25
CA SER A 196 -10.34 11.49 25.10
C SER A 196 -11.77 12.03 25.21
N GLY A 197 -12.64 11.73 24.24
CA GLY A 197 -14.02 12.19 24.26
C GLY A 197 -14.82 11.89 23.01
N SER A 198 -15.92 12.60 22.84
CA SER A 198 -16.76 12.51 21.65
C SER A 198 -17.14 13.89 21.12
N LEU A 199 -17.19 14.00 19.79
CA LEU A 199 -17.49 15.23 19.07
C LEU A 199 -18.66 14.99 18.12
N ARG A 200 -19.60 15.95 18.11
CA ARG A 200 -20.72 15.92 17.18
C ARG A 200 -20.30 16.51 15.84
N LEU A 201 -20.57 15.81 14.75
CA LEU A 201 -20.35 16.25 13.39
C LEU A 201 -21.70 16.46 12.71
N VAL A 202 -21.89 17.61 12.06
CA VAL A 202 -23.16 17.96 11.40
C VAL A 202 -22.90 18.48 10.00
N TRP A 203 -23.55 17.90 8.99
CA TRP A 203 -23.57 18.39 7.62
C TRP A 203 -24.98 18.82 7.23
N PHE A 204 -25.22 20.13 7.22
CA PHE A 204 -26.47 20.73 6.74
C PHE A 204 -26.56 20.63 5.21
N ASN A 205 -27.77 20.42 4.70
CA ASN A 205 -28.07 20.30 3.27
C ASN A 205 -27.33 19.17 2.52
N MET A 206 -26.68 18.25 3.24
CA MET A 206 -25.96 17.10 2.67
C MET A 206 -26.45 15.78 3.27
N PRO A 207 -27.66 15.32 2.91
CA PRO A 207 -28.26 14.11 3.47
C PRO A 207 -27.59 12.80 3.02
N TRP A 208 -26.59 12.84 2.14
CA TRP A 208 -25.88 11.65 1.63
C TRP A 208 -24.61 11.31 2.44
N VAL A 209 -24.06 12.24 3.21
CA VAL A 209 -22.76 12.07 3.90
C VAL A 209 -22.79 10.93 4.92
N HIS A 210 -23.91 10.75 5.63
CA HIS A 210 -24.05 9.65 6.61
C HIS A 210 -23.82 8.26 5.98
N ARG A 211 -24.02 8.09 4.66
CA ARG A 211 -23.78 6.81 3.96
C ARG A 211 -22.31 6.51 3.78
N ALA A 212 -21.47 7.54 3.74
CA ALA A 212 -20.01 7.40 3.67
C ALA A 212 -19.41 7.15 5.05
N LEU A 213 -20.00 7.71 6.10
CA LEU A 213 -19.57 7.57 7.50
C LEU A 213 -20.14 6.28 8.10
N LYS A 214 -19.37 5.21 8.02
CA LYS A 214 -19.78 3.91 8.55
C LYS A 214 -19.47 3.83 10.04
N GLU A 215 -20.45 3.38 10.81
CA GLU A 215 -20.31 3.16 12.24
C GLU A 215 -19.26 2.06 12.51
N GLY A 216 -18.40 2.29 13.51
CA GLY A 216 -17.29 1.41 13.88
C GLY A 216 -16.02 1.58 13.04
N GLU A 217 -16.04 2.37 11.96
CA GLU A 217 -14.84 2.69 11.19
C GLU A 217 -14.18 3.98 11.71
N GLU A 218 -12.85 4.05 11.62
CA GLU A 218 -12.08 5.26 11.93
C GLU A 218 -12.10 6.26 10.76
N PHE A 219 -12.25 7.54 11.10
CA PHE A 219 -12.25 8.63 10.14
C PHE A 219 -11.36 9.77 10.62
N ALA A 220 -10.71 10.44 9.67
CA ALA A 220 -10.11 11.75 9.87
C ALA A 220 -11.08 12.81 9.37
N VAL A 221 -11.43 13.76 10.23
CA VAL A 221 -12.36 14.86 9.90
C VAL A 221 -11.69 16.18 10.26
N SER A 222 -11.64 17.09 9.29
CA SER A 222 -11.04 18.42 9.44
C SER A 222 -12.09 19.50 9.21
N GLY A 223 -12.18 20.44 10.14
CA GLY A 223 -13.11 21.56 10.07
C GLY A 223 -13.09 22.46 11.28
N THR A 224 -13.84 23.56 11.21
CA THR A 224 -13.92 24.53 12.30
C THR A 224 -14.77 23.99 13.45
N VAL A 225 -14.23 24.06 14.67
CA VAL A 225 -14.94 23.71 15.89
C VAL A 225 -15.85 24.85 16.30
N THR A 226 -17.10 24.53 16.63
CA THR A 226 -18.14 25.48 17.04
C THR A 226 -18.88 24.97 18.27
N VAL A 227 -19.55 25.86 19.01
CA VAL A 227 -20.40 25.49 20.14
C VAL A 227 -21.86 25.57 19.75
N TYR A 228 -22.62 24.49 19.96
CA TYR A 228 -24.07 24.47 19.78
C TYR A 228 -24.75 23.90 21.03
N ARG A 229 -25.64 24.68 21.64
CA ARG A 229 -26.34 24.32 22.89
C ARG A 229 -25.40 23.83 23.99
N GLY A 230 -24.26 24.52 24.16
CA GLY A 230 -23.27 24.21 25.19
C GLY A 230 -22.41 22.96 24.92
N ARG A 231 -22.45 22.38 23.71
CA ARG A 231 -21.59 21.26 23.31
C ARG A 231 -20.75 21.62 22.08
N LEU A 232 -19.52 21.12 22.06
CA LEU A 232 -18.65 21.23 20.89
C LEU A 232 -19.20 20.41 19.72
N GLN A 233 -19.11 20.97 18.52
CA GLN A 233 -19.43 20.31 17.28
C GLN A 233 -18.62 20.88 16.12
N MET A 234 -18.43 20.10 15.06
CA MET A 234 -18.01 20.62 13.76
C MET A 234 -19.24 20.72 12.85
N ALA A 235 -19.52 21.94 12.38
CA ALA A 235 -20.61 22.21 11.44
C ALA A 235 -20.05 22.35 10.02
N ASN A 236 -20.59 21.55 9.10
CA ASN A 236 -20.15 21.42 7.71
C ASN A 236 -18.63 21.27 7.57
N PRO A 237 -17.98 20.31 8.27
CA PRO A 237 -16.55 20.12 8.09
C PRO A 237 -16.27 19.82 6.61
N PRO A 238 -15.38 20.59 5.97
CA PRO A 238 -15.14 20.51 4.53
C PRO A 238 -14.48 19.20 4.12
N GLU A 239 -13.64 18.62 5.00
CA GLU A 239 -12.83 17.45 4.68
C GLU A 239 -13.11 16.30 5.65
N TYR A 240 -13.38 15.14 5.07
CA TYR A 240 -13.51 13.87 5.79
C TYR A 240 -13.01 12.74 4.89
N GLU A 241 -12.28 11.80 5.48
CA GLU A 241 -11.68 10.66 4.78
C GLU A 241 -11.63 9.46 5.74
N PRO A 242 -11.95 8.23 5.27
CA PRO A 242 -11.68 7.04 6.07
C PRO A 242 -10.21 7.01 6.49
N PHE A 243 -9.96 6.85 7.78
CA PHE A 243 -8.61 6.81 8.30
C PHE A 243 -8.02 5.42 8.06
N ASP A 244 -6.84 5.39 7.45
CA ASP A 244 -6.06 4.17 7.28
C ASP A 244 -4.64 4.47 7.72
N SER A 245 -4.24 3.94 8.87
CA SER A 245 -2.93 4.16 9.47
C SER A 245 -1.75 3.77 8.55
N ASN A 246 -1.97 2.89 7.56
CA ASN A 246 -0.93 2.51 6.60
C ASN A 246 -0.80 3.48 5.42
N LEU A 247 -1.87 4.21 5.09
CA LEU A 247 -1.94 5.08 3.90
C LEU A 247 -2.04 6.57 4.23
N MET A 248 -2.40 6.88 5.48
CA MET A 248 -2.58 8.23 5.99
C MET A 248 -1.87 8.33 7.32
N ARG A 249 -0.84 9.18 7.38
CA ARG A 249 -0.30 9.62 8.65
C ARG A 249 -1.14 10.82 9.10
N PRO A 250 -1.66 10.84 10.35
CA PRO A 250 -2.24 12.05 10.92
C PRO A 250 -1.23 13.20 10.80
N GLY A 251 -1.69 14.41 10.52
CA GLY A 251 -0.82 15.59 10.51
C GLY A 251 -0.17 15.91 9.17
N ARG A 252 -0.74 15.45 8.05
CA ARG A 252 -0.19 15.72 6.70
C ARG A 252 -1.23 16.27 5.74
N LEU A 253 -0.75 16.92 4.69
CA LEU A 253 -1.51 17.28 3.52
C LEU A 253 -1.83 16.02 2.69
N LEU A 254 -3.11 15.76 2.43
CA LEU A 254 -3.54 14.58 1.69
C LEU A 254 -3.71 14.92 0.20
N PRO A 255 -2.85 14.39 -0.70
CA PRO A 255 -2.87 14.71 -2.13
C PRO A 255 -4.11 14.14 -2.82
N ILE A 256 -4.81 14.96 -3.60
CA ILE A 256 -5.93 14.54 -4.47
C ILE A 256 -5.47 14.53 -5.92
N TYR A 257 -5.48 13.35 -6.52
CA TYR A 257 -5.06 13.13 -7.89
C TYR A 257 -6.19 13.31 -8.91
N PRO A 258 -5.86 13.51 -10.20
CA PRO A 258 -6.78 13.27 -11.30
C PRO A 258 -7.49 11.91 -11.14
N GLY A 259 -8.81 11.91 -11.24
CA GLY A 259 -9.62 10.72 -11.01
C GLY A 259 -10.41 10.34 -12.26
N THR A 260 -10.61 9.04 -12.45
CA THR A 260 -11.45 8.47 -13.52
C THR A 260 -12.47 7.53 -12.88
N GLN A 261 -13.66 7.39 -13.51
CA GLN A 261 -14.71 6.50 -13.01
C GLN A 261 -14.19 5.10 -12.72
N GLY A 262 -14.49 4.59 -11.53
CA GLY A 262 -14.04 3.28 -11.06
C GLY A 262 -12.62 3.27 -10.51
N LEU A 263 -11.82 4.34 -10.60
CA LEU A 263 -10.50 4.39 -9.99
C LEU A 263 -10.52 5.31 -8.76
N GLY A 264 -10.49 4.69 -7.57
CA GLY A 264 -10.56 5.42 -6.31
C GLY A 264 -9.24 6.11 -5.95
N GLN A 265 -9.32 7.24 -5.24
CA GLN A 265 -8.16 8.00 -4.78
C GLN A 265 -7.18 7.17 -3.94
N ARG A 266 -7.68 6.22 -3.15
CA ARG A 266 -6.85 5.27 -2.37
C ARG A 266 -5.94 4.43 -3.27
N THR A 267 -6.47 3.89 -4.36
CA THR A 267 -5.70 3.10 -5.33
C THR A 267 -4.66 3.97 -6.03
N ILE A 268 -5.04 5.18 -6.43
CA ILE A 268 -4.13 6.13 -7.08
C ILE A 268 -3.00 6.53 -6.14
N ARG A 269 -3.31 6.95 -4.91
CA ARG A 269 -2.33 7.30 -3.87
C ARG A 269 -1.33 6.18 -3.64
N ARG A 270 -1.79 4.93 -3.51
CA ARG A 270 -0.92 3.77 -3.32
C ARG A 270 0.00 3.53 -4.52
N ALA A 271 -0.56 3.58 -5.73
CA ALA A 271 0.19 3.37 -6.96
C ALA A 271 1.26 4.44 -7.17
N VAL A 272 0.86 5.71 -7.08
CA VAL A 272 1.72 6.87 -7.27
C VAL A 272 2.78 6.93 -6.18
N GLY A 273 2.41 6.75 -4.91
CA GLY A 273 3.37 6.74 -3.80
C GLY A 273 4.45 5.68 -3.98
N GLU A 274 4.08 4.47 -4.40
CA GLU A 274 5.06 3.41 -4.68
C GLU A 274 5.96 3.75 -5.88
N ALA A 275 5.40 4.36 -6.93
CA ALA A 275 6.16 4.79 -8.10
C ALA A 275 7.17 5.87 -7.72
N VAL A 276 6.73 6.92 -7.02
CA VAL A 276 7.56 8.03 -6.53
C VAL A 276 8.69 7.50 -5.64
N ASN A 277 8.36 6.66 -4.64
CA ASN A 277 9.36 6.12 -3.71
C ASN A 277 10.47 5.31 -4.39
N GLN A 278 10.20 4.68 -5.53
CA GLN A 278 11.18 3.86 -6.25
C GLN A 278 11.86 4.58 -7.42
N LEU A 279 11.21 5.58 -8.00
CA LEU A 279 11.62 6.16 -9.28
C LEU A 279 12.01 7.62 -9.21
N ALA A 280 11.62 8.38 -8.18
CA ALA A 280 11.81 9.84 -8.16
C ALA A 280 13.25 10.27 -8.53
N ASP A 281 14.26 9.66 -7.94
CA ASP A 281 15.68 9.99 -8.21
C ASP A 281 16.21 9.48 -9.56
N ARG A 282 15.41 8.66 -10.25
CA ARG A 282 15.72 8.03 -11.54
C ARG A 282 14.87 8.61 -12.67
N LEU A 283 13.98 9.55 -12.37
CA LEU A 283 13.24 10.28 -13.38
C LEU A 283 14.16 11.28 -14.08
N PRO A 284 14.02 11.43 -15.41
CA PRO A 284 14.79 12.42 -16.15
C PRO A 284 14.36 13.83 -15.76
N ASP A 285 15.33 14.67 -15.39
CA ASP A 285 15.10 16.11 -15.26
C ASP A 285 15.11 16.77 -16.64
N THR A 286 14.17 17.68 -16.87
CA THR A 286 14.12 18.51 -18.08
C THR A 286 15.17 19.62 -18.06
N VAL A 287 15.62 20.02 -16.87
CA VAL A 287 16.72 20.97 -16.70
C VAL A 287 18.05 20.23 -16.80
N PRO A 288 18.97 20.62 -17.70
CA PRO A 288 20.29 20.02 -17.76
C PRO A 288 21.05 20.18 -16.44
N GLY A 289 21.73 19.12 -15.99
CA GLY A 289 22.41 19.11 -14.70
C GLY A 289 23.51 20.17 -14.51
N TRP A 290 24.05 20.74 -15.59
CA TRP A 290 24.97 21.87 -15.50
C TRP A 290 24.25 23.16 -15.11
N LEU A 291 23.08 23.42 -15.73
CA LEU A 291 22.26 24.60 -15.47
C LEU A 291 21.64 24.52 -14.08
N ALA A 292 21.18 23.33 -13.67
CA ALA A 292 20.68 23.12 -12.32
C ALA A 292 21.72 23.43 -11.24
N LYS A 293 23.00 23.11 -11.47
CA LYS A 293 24.09 23.42 -10.55
C LYS A 293 24.44 24.92 -10.53
N GLU A 294 24.46 25.56 -11.68
CA GLU A 294 24.76 26.99 -11.81
C GLU A 294 23.70 27.86 -11.13
N GLU A 295 22.43 27.52 -11.32
CA GLU A 295 21.28 28.23 -10.74
C GLU A 295 20.93 27.77 -9.32
N GLY A 296 21.69 26.82 -8.74
CA GLY A 296 21.46 26.31 -7.39
C GLY A 296 20.09 25.65 -7.20
N LEU A 297 19.58 24.95 -8.22
CA LEU A 297 18.26 24.33 -8.19
C LEU A 297 18.28 23.03 -7.40
N ASP A 298 17.20 22.79 -6.66
CA ASP A 298 17.01 21.54 -5.95
C ASP A 298 16.93 20.33 -6.90
N PRO A 299 17.35 19.14 -6.43
CA PRO A 299 17.26 17.90 -7.19
C PRO A 299 15.82 17.60 -7.61
N PHE A 300 15.63 17.25 -8.88
CA PHE A 300 14.31 16.99 -9.44
C PHE A 300 13.53 15.91 -8.68
N GLY A 301 14.19 14.80 -8.34
CA GLY A 301 13.57 13.71 -7.59
C GLY A 301 13.05 14.14 -6.22
N GLU A 302 13.79 14.97 -5.50
CA GLU A 302 13.38 15.52 -4.20
C GLU A 302 12.15 16.42 -4.35
N CYS A 303 12.10 17.28 -5.37
CA CYS A 303 10.93 18.10 -5.63
C CYS A 303 9.69 17.28 -6.05
N VAL A 304 9.88 16.20 -6.81
CA VAL A 304 8.79 15.25 -7.11
C VAL A 304 8.26 14.66 -5.80
N GLN A 305 9.13 14.13 -4.94
CA GLN A 305 8.72 13.56 -3.64
C GLN A 305 7.98 14.59 -2.78
N ALA A 306 8.55 15.78 -2.64
CA ALA A 306 7.99 16.89 -1.87
C ALA A 306 6.61 17.30 -2.39
N TYR A 307 6.41 17.35 -3.71
CA TYR A 307 5.10 17.69 -4.27
C TYR A 307 4.05 16.59 -4.05
N HIS A 308 4.44 15.32 -4.05
CA HIS A 308 3.52 14.20 -3.82
C HIS A 308 3.17 13.98 -2.34
N ALA A 309 4.12 14.23 -1.43
CA ALA A 309 3.98 13.99 0.00
C ALA A 309 4.48 15.17 0.86
N PRO A 310 3.93 16.39 0.65
CA PRO A 310 4.41 17.59 1.31
C PRO A 310 4.10 17.58 2.81
N GLU A 311 4.99 18.18 3.60
CA GLU A 311 4.78 18.46 5.01
C GLU A 311 4.10 19.82 5.23
N SER A 312 4.21 20.74 4.26
CA SER A 312 3.59 22.07 4.33
C SER A 312 3.15 22.60 2.97
N LEU A 313 2.27 23.61 2.98
CA LEU A 313 1.88 24.30 1.75
C LEU A 313 3.03 25.10 1.12
N ALA A 314 3.98 25.58 1.93
CA ALA A 314 5.17 26.27 1.43
C ALA A 314 6.06 25.31 0.61
N GLU A 315 6.20 24.07 1.07
CA GLU A 315 6.93 23.02 0.36
C GLU A 315 6.23 22.66 -0.97
N VAL A 316 4.90 22.61 -0.99
CA VAL A 316 4.12 22.43 -2.23
C VAL A 316 4.45 23.53 -3.24
N GLU A 317 4.42 24.79 -2.81
CA GLU A 317 4.66 25.93 -3.68
C GLU A 317 6.10 25.93 -4.23
N HIS A 318 7.07 25.66 -3.38
CA HIS A 318 8.48 25.56 -3.77
C HIS A 318 8.71 24.44 -4.79
N ALA A 319 8.26 23.22 -4.49
CA ALA A 319 8.38 22.08 -5.38
C ALA A 319 7.67 22.35 -6.72
N ARG A 320 6.48 22.97 -6.68
CA ARG A 320 5.74 23.36 -7.88
C ARG A 320 6.54 24.30 -8.78
N ASN A 321 7.16 25.32 -8.21
CA ASN A 321 7.93 26.31 -8.97
C ASN A 321 9.14 25.65 -9.65
N ARG A 322 9.84 24.77 -8.94
CA ARG A 322 10.98 24.02 -9.48
C ARG A 322 10.59 23.06 -10.61
N LEU A 323 9.45 22.38 -10.48
CA LEU A 323 8.92 21.50 -11.53
C LEU A 323 8.44 22.30 -12.75
N ALA A 324 7.72 23.39 -12.53
CA ALA A 324 7.20 24.27 -13.58
C ALA A 324 8.33 24.95 -14.39
N LEU A 325 9.46 25.27 -13.75
CA LEU A 325 10.64 25.79 -14.44
C LEU A 325 11.13 24.84 -15.54
N GLY A 326 11.18 23.54 -15.25
CA GLY A 326 11.60 22.52 -16.19
C GLY A 326 10.67 22.41 -17.40
N GLU A 327 9.35 22.40 -17.15
CA GLU A 327 8.35 22.41 -18.22
C GLU A 327 8.45 23.68 -19.07
N PHE A 328 8.59 24.85 -18.43
CA PHE A 328 8.74 26.12 -19.11
C PHE A 328 9.99 26.15 -19.99
N LEU A 329 11.13 25.68 -19.48
CA LEU A 329 12.38 25.58 -20.25
C LEU A 329 12.20 24.68 -21.47
N ALA A 330 11.58 23.51 -21.31
CA ALA A 330 11.32 22.59 -22.42
C ALA A 330 10.48 23.24 -23.53
N ILE A 331 9.43 24.00 -23.16
CA ILE A 331 8.61 24.76 -24.10
C ILE A 331 9.44 25.84 -24.81
N GLN A 332 10.26 26.61 -24.08
CA GLN A 332 11.08 27.66 -24.67
C GLN A 332 12.11 27.10 -25.66
N VAL A 333 12.77 25.99 -25.30
CA VAL A 333 13.71 25.31 -26.20
C VAL A 333 13.01 24.84 -27.48
N ALA A 334 11.83 24.25 -27.37
CA ALA A 334 11.05 23.83 -28.54
C ALA A 334 10.67 25.02 -29.45
N VAL A 335 10.28 26.15 -28.86
CA VAL A 335 9.98 27.39 -29.61
C VAL A 335 11.22 27.91 -30.34
N LEU A 336 12.37 27.96 -29.67
CA LEU A 336 13.64 28.42 -30.27
C LEU A 336 14.12 27.48 -31.38
N GLN A 337 14.02 26.17 -31.20
CA GLN A 337 14.33 25.19 -32.23
C GLN A 337 13.45 25.37 -33.47
N ARG A 338 12.15 25.59 -33.28
CA ARG A 338 11.23 25.84 -34.41
C ARG A 338 11.56 27.14 -35.13
N ARG A 339 11.91 28.20 -34.40
CA ARG A 339 12.36 29.47 -34.99
C ARG A 339 13.66 29.30 -35.78
N ALA A 340 14.62 28.56 -35.25
CA ALA A 340 15.89 28.30 -35.92
C ALA A 340 15.68 27.49 -37.22
N ALA A 341 14.83 26.47 -37.19
CA ALA A 341 14.46 25.71 -38.38
C ALA A 341 13.81 26.61 -39.46
N TRP A 342 12.89 27.49 -39.07
CA TRP A 342 12.28 28.45 -40.00
C TRP A 342 13.29 29.43 -40.63
N GLN A 343 14.32 29.83 -39.89
CA GLN A 343 15.35 30.72 -40.41
C GLN A 343 16.34 29.99 -41.34
N HIS A 344 16.57 28.69 -41.12
CA HIS A 344 17.47 27.89 -41.93
C HIS A 344 16.81 27.37 -43.22
N ASP A 345 15.53 27.01 -43.16
CA ASP A 345 14.78 26.43 -44.29
C ASP A 345 14.20 27.48 -45.26
N GLN A 346 14.41 28.77 -44.99
CA GLN A 346 14.06 29.83 -45.94
C GLN A 346 15.09 29.94 -47.06
N HIS A 347 14.85 29.19 -48.14
CA HIS A 347 15.08 29.76 -49.47
C HIS A 347 13.84 30.59 -49.81
N ALA A 348 14.00 31.91 -49.98
CA ALA A 348 12.94 32.70 -50.57
C ALA A 348 12.60 32.08 -51.94
N ALA A 349 11.32 31.81 -52.21
CA ALA A 349 10.92 31.47 -53.57
C ALA A 349 11.39 32.60 -54.48
N GLU A 350 12.12 32.28 -55.53
CA GLU A 350 12.52 33.26 -56.54
C GLU A 350 11.23 33.90 -57.07
N LEU A 351 11.05 35.19 -56.80
CA LEU A 351 9.91 35.92 -57.34
C LEU A 351 10.15 36.03 -58.84
N ASP A 352 9.39 35.28 -59.63
CA ASP A 352 9.40 35.40 -61.09
C ASP A 352 8.78 36.76 -61.45
N PHE A 353 9.61 37.78 -61.51
CA PHE A 353 9.20 39.11 -61.94
C PHE A 353 8.93 39.04 -63.45
N SER A 354 7.64 38.92 -63.80
CA SER A 354 7.19 39.11 -65.18
C SER A 354 7.83 40.37 -65.78
N PRO A 355 8.24 40.37 -67.08
CA PRO A 355 8.89 41.52 -67.71
C PRO A 355 8.11 42.83 -67.64
N ARG A 356 6.83 42.79 -67.25
CA ARG A 356 5.99 43.98 -66.99
C ARG A 356 6.35 44.73 -65.70
N LEU A 357 7.04 44.11 -64.75
CA LEU A 357 7.41 44.71 -63.46
C LEU A 357 8.82 45.32 -63.45
N GLY A 358 9.65 45.03 -64.46
CA GLY A 358 11.02 45.56 -64.60
C GLY A 358 11.14 47.09 -64.47
N PRO A 359 10.25 47.90 -65.08
CA PRO A 359 10.33 49.37 -64.99
C PRO A 359 10.04 49.98 -63.61
N TYR A 360 9.59 49.17 -62.63
CA TYR A 360 9.22 49.64 -61.29
C TYR A 360 10.17 49.14 -60.19
N LEU A 361 11.22 48.40 -60.57
CA LEU A 361 12.18 47.78 -59.65
C LEU A 361 13.60 48.37 -59.76
N ASP A 362 13.86 49.25 -60.73
CA ASP A 362 15.01 50.15 -60.81
C ASP A 362 14.68 51.51 -60.20
#